data_AF-A0A1V3LDL6-F1
#
_entry.id   AF-A0A1V3LDL6-F1
#
_cell.length_a   1.000
_cell.length_b   1.000
_cell.length_c   1.000
_cell.angle_alpha   90.00
_cell.angle_beta   90.00
_cell.angle_gamma   90.00
#
_symmetry.space_group_name_H-M   'P 1'
#
loop_
_entity.id
_entity.type
_entity.pdbx_description
1 polymer ?
#
loop_
_entity_poly.entity_id
_entity_poly.type
_entity_poly.pdbx_seq_one_letter_code
_entity_poly.pdbx_strand_id
1 'polypeptide(L)'
;MLTKERKAEMVESLKKDYVVLTDIVCEVVADTQADMIVLSREKGETAELKKDEMLLYKLDSIYDVHVTKSPEKAVDIIEQIYELSEKYDKLRMSAGL
;
A
#
# COMPACT_ATOMS: atom_id res chain seq x y z
N MET A 1 8.59 4.10 7.11
CA MET A 1 8.02 5.45 7.30
C MET A 1 8.73 6.48 6.43
N LEU A 2 7.92 7.33 5.79
CA LEU A 2 8.34 8.46 4.98
C LEU A 2 8.82 9.61 5.88
N THR A 3 9.83 10.36 5.42
CA THR A 3 10.24 11.60 6.11
C THR A 3 9.19 12.70 5.92
N LYS A 4 9.23 13.73 6.76
CA LYS A 4 8.31 14.88 6.65
C LYS A 4 8.46 15.59 5.31
N GLU A 5 9.71 15.74 4.85
CA GLU A 5 10.05 16.35 3.58
C GLU A 5 9.45 15.53 2.43
N ARG A 6 9.62 14.20 2.49
CA ARG A 6 9.08 13.32 1.45
C ARG A 6 7.55 13.32 1.41
N LYS A 7 6.89 13.36 2.57
CA LYS A 7 5.44 13.52 2.65
C LYS A 7 4.98 14.82 2.00
N ALA A 8 5.65 15.94 2.29
CA ALA A 8 5.32 17.24 1.69
C ALA A 8 5.50 17.23 0.16
N GLU A 9 6.58 16.63 -0.35
CA GLU A 9 6.79 16.46 -1.80
C GLU A 9 5.68 15.64 -2.46
N MET A 10 5.27 14.54 -1.84
CA MET A 10 4.18 13.70 -2.35
C MET A 10 2.84 14.43 -2.35
N VAL A 11 2.53 15.20 -1.31
CA VAL A 11 1.34 16.04 -1.25
C VAL A 11 1.30 17.04 -2.41
N GLU A 12 2.41 17.73 -2.66
CA GLU A 12 2.49 18.68 -3.77
C GLU A 12 2.41 17.99 -5.14
N SER A 13 2.95 16.77 -5.27
CA SER A 13 2.77 15.95 -6.48
C SER A 13 1.29 15.63 -6.70
N LEU A 14 0.57 15.16 -5.68
CA LEU A 14 -0.86 14.84 -5.80
C LEU A 14 -1.71 16.06 -6.16
N LYS A 15 -1.39 17.24 -5.61
CA LYS A 15 -2.08 18.49 -5.96
C LYS A 15 -1.84 18.92 -7.40
N LYS A 16 -0.65 18.63 -7.94
CA LYS A 16 -0.26 19.02 -9.30
C LYS A 16 -0.78 18.06 -10.36
N ASP A 17 -0.55 16.77 -10.16
CA ASP A 17 -0.97 15.67 -11.02
C ASP A 17 -0.99 14.39 -10.19
N TYR A 18 -2.19 13.97 -9.79
CA TYR A 18 -2.34 12.80 -8.95
C TYR A 18 -2.13 11.49 -9.71
N VAL A 19 -2.26 11.48 -11.05
CA VAL A 19 -2.30 10.26 -11.87
C VAL A 19 -1.03 9.44 -11.69
N VAL A 20 0.15 10.07 -11.81
CA VAL A 20 1.44 9.37 -11.74
C VAL A 20 1.62 8.67 -10.40
N LEU A 21 1.27 9.34 -9.29
CA LEU A 21 1.42 8.73 -7.97
C LEU A 21 0.32 7.70 -7.71
N THR A 22 -0.88 7.89 -8.26
CA THR A 22 -1.94 6.87 -8.23
C THR A 22 -1.55 5.60 -8.94
N ASP A 23 -0.96 5.69 -10.14
CA ASP A 23 -0.49 4.52 -10.89
C ASP A 23 0.51 3.70 -10.04
N ILE A 24 1.48 4.37 -9.42
CA ILE A 24 2.45 3.73 -8.51
C ILE A 24 1.75 3.07 -7.32
N VAL A 25 0.75 3.73 -6.72
CA VAL A 25 0.01 3.16 -5.59
C VAL A 25 -0.76 1.91 -6.01
N CYS A 26 -1.43 1.94 -7.17
CA CYS A 26 -2.14 0.79 -7.70
C CYS A 26 -1.20 -0.40 -7.96
N GLU A 27 -0.01 -0.15 -8.50
CA GLU A 27 1.03 -1.18 -8.68
C GLU A 27 1.42 -1.80 -7.35
N VAL A 28 1.73 -0.99 -6.34
CA VAL A 28 2.12 -1.50 -5.01
C VAL A 28 1.00 -2.28 -4.34
N VAL A 29 -0.26 -1.84 -4.47
CA VAL A 29 -1.43 -2.59 -3.96
C VAL A 29 -1.53 -3.95 -4.65
N ALA A 30 -1.42 -4.00 -5.98
CA ALA A 30 -1.53 -5.23 -6.75
C ALA A 30 -0.39 -6.22 -6.41
N ASP A 31 0.85 -5.74 -6.32
CA ASP A 31 2.01 -6.56 -5.96
C ASP A 31 1.86 -7.11 -4.53
N THR A 32 1.42 -6.27 -3.58
CA THR A 32 1.20 -6.71 -2.20
C THR A 32 0.10 -7.78 -2.11
N GLN A 33 -0.98 -7.64 -2.89
CA GLN A 33 -2.01 -8.68 -2.98
C GLN A 33 -1.46 -9.98 -3.56
N ALA A 34 -0.62 -9.90 -4.61
CA ALA A 34 0.01 -11.07 -5.20
C ALA A 34 0.90 -11.80 -4.18
N ASP A 35 1.71 -11.05 -3.42
CA ASP A 35 2.56 -11.59 -2.36
C ASP A 35 1.76 -12.30 -1.27
N MET A 36 0.65 -11.69 -0.81
CA MET A 36 -0.28 -12.30 0.15
C MET A 36 -0.86 -13.61 -0.39
N ILE A 37 -1.31 -13.64 -1.64
CA ILE A 37 -1.87 -14.84 -2.28
C ILE A 37 -0.82 -15.96 -2.36
N VAL A 38 0.40 -15.63 -2.81
CA VAL A 38 1.50 -16.59 -2.91
C VAL A 38 1.85 -17.15 -1.53
N LEU A 39 1.98 -16.29 -0.52
CA LEU A 39 2.23 -16.71 0.86
C LEU A 39 1.11 -17.60 1.42
N SER A 40 -0.16 -17.26 1.15
CA SER A 40 -1.30 -18.07 1.58
C SER A 40 -1.30 -19.46 0.92
N ARG A 41 -0.83 -19.57 -0.33
CA ARG A 41 -0.73 -20.87 -1.02
C ARG A 41 0.37 -21.74 -0.45
N GLU A 42 1.53 -21.15 -0.17
CA GLU A 42 2.72 -21.89 0.29
C GLU A 42 2.67 -22.24 1.78
N LYS A 43 2.15 -21.33 2.62
CA LYS A 43 2.17 -21.48 4.09
C LYS A 43 0.79 -21.73 4.70
N GLY A 44 -0.25 -21.73 3.88
CA GLY A 44 -1.64 -21.79 4.32
C GLY A 44 -2.17 -20.43 4.75
N GLU A 45 -3.49 -20.33 4.78
CA GLU A 45 -4.20 -19.11 5.12
C GLU A 45 -4.20 -18.89 6.64
N THR A 46 -3.75 -17.71 7.10
CA THR A 46 -3.74 -17.35 8.53
C THR A 46 -4.75 -16.24 8.83
N ALA A 47 -5.18 -16.13 10.09
CA ALA A 47 -6.08 -15.05 10.52
C ALA A 47 -5.45 -13.66 10.37
N GLU A 48 -4.13 -13.55 10.53
CA GLU A 48 -3.39 -12.31 10.31
C GLU A 48 -3.36 -11.92 8.84
N LEU A 49 -3.12 -12.88 7.94
CA LEU A 49 -3.14 -12.67 6.49
C LEU A 49 -4.51 -12.15 6.03
N LYS A 50 -5.61 -12.80 6.45
CA LYS A 50 -6.98 -12.30 6.14
C LYS A 50 -7.22 -10.88 6.63
N LYS A 51 -6.78 -10.58 7.85
CA LYS A 51 -6.95 -9.26 8.45
C LYS A 51 -6.20 -8.21 7.63
N ASP A 52 -5.00 -8.53 7.19
CA ASP A 52 -4.17 -7.63 6.40
C ASP A 52 -4.67 -7.47 4.96
N GLU A 53 -5.21 -8.50 4.33
CA GLU A 53 -5.90 -8.39 3.03
C GLU A 53 -7.09 -7.42 3.13
N MET A 54 -7.91 -7.57 4.17
CA MET A 54 -9.02 -6.65 4.44
C MET A 54 -8.52 -5.22 4.71
N LEU A 55 -7.38 -5.08 5.40
CA LEU A 55 -6.76 -3.79 5.63
C LEU A 55 -6.30 -3.16 4.32
N LEU A 56 -5.61 -3.91 3.45
CA LEU A 56 -5.15 -3.42 2.16
C LEU A 56 -6.31 -2.94 1.29
N TYR A 57 -7.38 -3.73 1.19
CA TYR A 57 -8.61 -3.33 0.48
C TYR A 57 -9.23 -2.05 1.05
N LYS A 58 -9.27 -1.94 2.38
CA LYS A 58 -9.77 -0.74 3.04
C LYS A 58 -8.90 0.48 2.76
N LEU A 59 -7.57 0.33 2.81
CA LEU A 59 -6.63 1.42 2.55
C LEU A 59 -6.75 1.90 1.10
N ASP A 60 -6.80 0.98 0.13
CA ASP A 60 -6.99 1.28 -1.30
C ASP A 60 -8.29 2.08 -1.54
N SER A 61 -9.40 1.62 -0.97
CA SER A 61 -10.68 2.34 -1.05
C SER A 61 -10.64 3.73 -0.39
N ILE A 62 -9.96 3.89 0.74
CA ILE A 62 -9.82 5.19 1.41
C ILE A 62 -8.91 6.12 0.60
N TYR A 63 -7.85 5.60 -0.01
CA TYR A 63 -6.96 6.34 -0.88
C TYR A 63 -7.74 6.96 -2.05
N ASP A 64 -8.55 6.16 -2.77
CA ASP A 64 -9.38 6.62 -3.89
C ASP A 64 -10.31 7.77 -3.51
N VAL A 65 -10.86 7.75 -2.28
CA VAL A 65 -11.72 8.82 -1.78
C VAL A 65 -10.95 10.12 -1.54
N HIS A 66 -9.70 10.02 -1.08
CA HIS A 66 -8.93 11.16 -0.61
C HIS A 66 -7.93 11.71 -1.62
N VAL A 67 -7.51 10.95 -2.63
CA VAL A 67 -6.44 11.35 -3.55
C VAL A 67 -6.67 12.72 -4.20
N THR A 68 -7.92 13.04 -4.55
CA THR A 68 -8.29 14.35 -5.11
C THR A 68 -8.88 15.34 -4.10
N LYS A 69 -9.36 14.87 -2.93
CA LYS A 69 -10.12 15.68 -1.96
C LYS A 69 -9.28 16.14 -0.76
N SER A 70 -8.30 15.34 -0.37
CA SER A 70 -7.46 15.57 0.81
C SER A 70 -6.10 14.90 0.60
N PRO A 71 -5.22 15.48 -0.24
CA PRO A 71 -3.92 14.90 -0.57
C PRO A 71 -3.04 14.57 0.64
N GLU A 72 -3.11 15.36 1.71
CA GLU A 72 -2.40 15.10 2.96
C GLU A 72 -2.83 13.75 3.58
N LYS A 73 -4.14 13.49 3.62
CA LYS A 73 -4.66 12.20 4.08
C LYS A 73 -4.30 11.07 3.12
N ALA A 74 -4.34 11.32 1.81
CA ALA A 74 -3.95 10.32 0.82
C ALA A 74 -2.49 9.88 1.03
N VAL A 75 -1.57 10.80 1.33
CA VAL A 75 -0.17 10.45 1.64
C VAL A 75 -0.03 9.63 2.92
N ASP A 76 -0.82 9.91 3.96
CA ASP A 76 -0.83 9.06 5.16
C ASP A 76 -1.37 7.64 4.88
N ILE A 77 -2.26 7.49 3.90
CA ILE A 77 -2.71 6.17 3.44
C ILE A 77 -1.65 5.48 2.60
N ILE A 78 -0.96 6.20 1.70
CA ILE A 78 0.16 5.66 0.92
C ILE A 78 1.24 5.09 1.85
N GLU A 79 1.58 5.81 2.93
CA GLU A 79 2.53 5.30 3.91
C GLU A 79 2.10 3.96 4.52
N GLN A 80 0.82 3.83 4.90
CA GLN A 80 0.29 2.58 5.45
C GLN A 80 0.29 1.44 4.41
N ILE A 81 0.02 1.75 3.14
CA ILE A 81 0.14 0.78 2.04
C ILE A 81 1.60 0.32 1.90
N TYR A 82 2.56 1.25 1.94
CA TYR A 82 3.98 0.92 1.84
C TYR A 82 4.48 0.10 3.03
N GLU A 83 4.01 0.38 4.25
CA GLU A 83 4.34 -0.42 5.42
C GLU A 83 3.82 -1.86 5.30
N LEU A 84 2.60 -2.03 4.77
CA LEU A 84 2.04 -3.35 4.53
C LEU A 84 2.77 -4.08 3.40
N SER A 85 3.09 -3.38 2.31
CA SER A 85 3.88 -3.92 1.20
C SER A 85 5.26 -4.40 1.67
N GLU A 86 5.98 -3.58 2.44
CA GLU A 86 7.30 -3.93 2.99
C GLU A 86 7.22 -5.15 3.92
N LYS A 87 6.14 -5.29 4.69
CA LYS A 87 5.90 -6.49 5.51
C LYS A 87 5.82 -7.74 4.65
N TYR A 88 5.02 -7.73 3.59
CA TYR A 88 4.76 -8.92 2.77
C TYR A 88 5.91 -9.25 1.82
N ASP A 89 6.63 -8.25 1.30
CA ASP A 89 7.87 -8.48 0.56
C ASP A 89 8.90 -9.20 1.44
N LYS A 90 9.11 -8.73 2.69
CA LYS A 90 10.01 -9.41 3.64
C LYS A 90 9.56 -10.84 3.97
N LEU A 91 8.26 -11.06 4.13
CA LEU A 91 7.72 -12.40 4.41
C LEU A 91 7.90 -13.35 3.22
N ARG A 92 7.72 -12.85 1.99
CA ARG A 92 7.94 -13.58 0.74
C ARG A 92 9.43 -13.93 0.59
N MET A 93 10.31 -12.94 0.69
CA MET A 93 11.76 -13.14 0.62
C MET A 93 12.27 -14.11 1.69
N SER A 94 11.75 -14.01 2.92
CA SER A 94 12.09 -14.93 4.01
C SER A 94 11.54 -16.35 3.81
N ALA A 95 10.54 -16.52 2.94
CA ALA A 95 10.02 -17.82 2.52
C ALA A 95 10.83 -18.44 1.36
N GLY A 96 11.77 -17.71 0.76
CA GLY A 96 12.47 -18.11 -0.45
C GLY A 96 11.61 -18.03 -1.72
N LEU A 97 10.58 -17.18 -1.69
CA LEU A 97 9.64 -16.91 -2.78
C LEU A 97 9.95 -15.57 -3.45
#